data_AF-A0A6N8JNR5-F1
#
_entry.id   AF-A0A6N8JNR5-F1
#
_cell.length_a   1.000
_cell.length_b   1.000
_cell.length_c   1.000
_cell.angle_alpha   90.00
_cell.angle_beta   90.00
_cell.angle_gamma   90.00
#
_symmetry.space_group_name_H-M   'P 1'
#
loop_
_entity.id
_entity.type
_entity.pdbx_description
1 polymer ?
#
loop_
_entity_poly.entity_id
_entity_poly.type
_entity_poly.pdbx_seq_one_letter_code
_entity_poly.pdbx_strand_id
1 'polypeptide(L)'
;MKKRTREKVALLVFALLVILGGSVLLRYFETGRSWNVAASVVDDAFGQMQGYTAIVYDGTYDPLDALRPAMAPAQEGGLTEQPKSIGAMVAAELSKLPLSMRERPVYSSDVRDLYEDKGAGVITLNIADLSRYTTPTVLNADDRKIGVVAIDYYATKKQLQKLRQELLDAGAQSLVCLVPRLSCLATTDGFQAVIVTDDSQAEPGRGEGTEGAHIVYAPEREAVGVVLLTSLNVPSSKVYAAL
;
A
#
# COMPACT_ATOMS: atom_id res chain seq x y z
N MET A 1 44.89 -37.45 14.15
CA MET A 1 43.61 -37.27 14.89
C MET A 1 43.01 -35.86 14.81
N LYS A 2 43.77 -34.76 14.58
CA LYS A 2 43.24 -33.37 14.54
C LYS A 2 42.28 -33.03 13.38
N LYS A 3 42.38 -33.70 12.23
CA LYS A 3 41.59 -33.39 11.01
C LYS A 3 40.12 -33.79 11.14
N ARG A 4 39.86 -35.00 11.66
CA ARG A 4 38.52 -35.57 11.88
C ARG A 4 37.70 -34.79 12.92
N THR A 5 38.37 -34.12 13.86
CA THR A 5 37.72 -33.24 14.86
C THR A 5 37.29 -31.91 14.25
N ARG A 6 38.13 -31.30 13.38
CA ARG A 6 37.79 -30.04 12.68
C ARG A 6 36.63 -30.22 11.70
N GLU A 7 36.58 -31.36 11.02
CA GLU A 7 35.49 -31.71 10.11
C GLU A 7 34.16 -31.88 10.84
N LYS A 8 34.15 -32.55 12.00
CA LYS A 8 32.96 -32.66 12.86
C LYS A 8 32.49 -31.31 13.38
N VAL A 9 33.42 -30.43 13.77
CA VAL A 9 33.08 -29.07 14.23
C VAL A 9 32.51 -28.25 13.08
N ALA A 10 33.10 -28.31 11.88
CA ALA A 10 32.57 -27.63 10.70
C ALA A 10 31.16 -28.11 10.33
N LEU A 11 30.92 -29.43 10.40
CA LEU A 11 29.60 -30.00 10.13
C LEU A 11 28.55 -29.54 11.16
N LEU A 12 28.94 -29.45 12.43
CA LEU A 12 28.06 -28.97 13.49
C LEU A 12 27.73 -27.47 13.31
N VAL A 13 28.73 -26.65 12.99
CA VAL A 13 28.53 -25.22 12.69
C VAL A 13 27.64 -25.05 11.47
N PHE A 14 27.85 -25.83 10.41
CA PHE A 14 27.01 -25.79 9.21
C PHE A 14 25.56 -26.19 9.52
N ALA A 15 25.35 -27.29 10.24
CA ALA A 15 24.01 -27.72 10.65
C ALA A 15 23.31 -26.65 11.51
N LEU A 16 24.06 -26.03 12.43
CA LEU A 16 23.54 -24.95 13.26
C LEU A 16 23.17 -23.72 12.43
N LEU A 17 23.99 -23.32 11.46
CA LEU A 17 23.68 -22.23 10.53
C LEU A 17 22.45 -22.53 9.67
N VAL A 18 22.27 -23.77 9.21
CA VAL A 18 21.08 -24.17 8.44
C VAL A 18 19.82 -24.10 9.30
N ILE A 19 19.89 -24.53 10.56
CA ILE A 19 18.74 -24.47 11.49
C ILE A 19 18.41 -23.01 11.84
N LEU A 20 19.43 -22.17 12.08
CA LEU A 20 19.25 -20.76 12.44
C LEU A 20 18.76 -19.94 11.24
N GLY A 21 19.33 -20.17 10.06
CA GLY A 21 18.84 -19.58 8.81
C GLY A 21 17.42 -20.03 8.49
N GLY A 22 17.15 -21.33 8.64
CA GLY A 22 15.82 -21.91 8.43
C GLY A 22 14.77 -21.37 9.41
N SER A 23 15.11 -21.14 10.68
CA SER A 23 14.17 -20.60 11.67
C SER A 23 13.86 -19.11 11.44
N VAL A 24 14.85 -18.33 11.02
CA VAL A 24 14.65 -16.94 10.58
C VAL A 24 13.74 -16.91 9.35
N LEU A 25 13.96 -17.81 8.38
CA LEU A 25 13.13 -17.91 7.19
C LEU A 25 11.69 -18.36 7.53
N LEU A 26 11.51 -19.33 8.43
CA LEU A 26 10.18 -19.77 8.89
C LEU A 26 9.43 -18.64 9.60
N ARG A 27 10.08 -17.90 10.51
CA ARG A 27 9.51 -16.74 11.20
C ARG A 27 9.13 -15.63 10.22
N TYR A 28 9.90 -15.48 9.15
CA TYR A 28 9.59 -14.57 8.05
C TYR A 28 8.37 -15.02 7.23
N PHE A 29 8.14 -16.32 7.07
CA PHE A 29 6.91 -16.84 6.44
C PHE A 29 5.69 -16.74 7.37
N GLU A 30 5.86 -16.93 8.68
CA GLU A 30 4.80 -16.75 9.68
C GLU A 30 4.29 -15.29 9.76
N THR A 31 5.05 -14.32 9.24
CA THR A 31 4.61 -12.91 9.13
C THR A 31 3.70 -12.64 7.92
N GLY A 32 3.27 -13.67 7.19
CA GLY A 32 2.26 -13.55 6.14
C GLY A 32 2.75 -12.87 4.85
N ARG A 33 4.04 -12.61 4.70
CA ARG A 33 4.63 -12.06 3.48
C ARG A 33 4.79 -13.16 2.43
N SER A 34 3.98 -13.11 1.38
CA SER A 34 4.10 -14.05 0.26
C SER A 34 5.43 -13.83 -0.49
N TRP A 35 5.99 -14.90 -1.06
CA TRP A 35 7.24 -14.84 -1.85
C TRP A 35 7.22 -13.77 -2.95
N ASN A 36 6.02 -13.49 -3.49
CA ASN A 36 5.83 -12.56 -4.59
C ASN A 36 5.94 -11.08 -4.16
N VAL A 37 5.52 -10.77 -2.93
CA VAL A 37 5.65 -9.43 -2.35
C VAL A 37 7.11 -9.13 -2.05
N ALA A 38 7.87 -10.11 -1.55
CA ALA A 38 9.31 -9.94 -1.28
C ALA A 38 10.12 -9.71 -2.56
N ALA A 39 9.80 -10.43 -3.65
CA ALA A 39 10.41 -10.19 -4.96
C ALA A 39 10.06 -8.80 -5.51
N SER A 40 8.81 -8.37 -5.38
CA SER A 40 8.36 -7.03 -5.81
C SER A 40 9.07 -5.90 -5.05
N VAL A 41 9.34 -6.08 -3.75
CA VAL A 41 10.06 -5.09 -2.93
C VAL A 41 11.55 -5.02 -3.30
N VAL A 42 12.17 -6.16 -3.65
CA VAL A 42 13.56 -6.19 -4.14
C VAL A 42 13.65 -5.56 -5.54
N ASP A 43 12.73 -5.88 -6.45
CA ASP A 43 12.72 -5.30 -7.79
C ASP A 43 12.46 -3.78 -7.76
N ASP A 44 11.53 -3.31 -6.93
CA ASP A 44 11.28 -1.88 -6.70
C ASP A 44 12.51 -1.15 -6.10
N ALA A 45 13.28 -1.83 -5.25
CA ALA A 45 14.47 -1.25 -4.63
C ALA A 45 15.72 -1.25 -5.53
N PHE A 46 15.81 -2.18 -6.50
CA PHE A 46 17.08 -2.47 -7.20
C PHE A 46 17.06 -2.44 -8.74
N GLY A 47 15.92 -2.39 -9.46
CA GLY A 47 15.95 -2.71 -10.90
C GLY A 47 14.92 -2.08 -11.83
N GLN A 48 15.18 -2.22 -13.14
CA GLN A 48 14.33 -1.82 -14.27
C GLN A 48 12.95 -2.49 -14.14
N MET A 49 11.89 -1.68 -14.10
CA MET A 49 10.52 -2.13 -13.85
C MET A 49 9.72 -2.35 -15.14
N GLN A 50 10.41 -2.74 -16.22
CA GLN A 50 9.79 -3.03 -17.51
C GLN A 50 8.75 -4.17 -17.37
N GLY A 51 7.51 -3.90 -17.78
CA GLY A 51 6.39 -4.84 -17.65
C GLY A 51 5.58 -4.73 -16.34
N TYR A 52 6.07 -3.94 -15.37
CA TYR A 52 5.30 -3.58 -14.19
C TYR A 52 4.35 -2.42 -14.52
N THR A 53 3.25 -2.35 -13.77
CA THR A 53 2.36 -1.19 -13.79
C THR A 53 2.24 -0.59 -12.40
N ALA A 54 2.60 0.68 -12.27
CA ALA A 54 2.48 1.45 -11.04
C ALA A 54 1.20 2.28 -11.06
N ILE A 55 0.36 2.07 -10.05
CA ILE A 55 -0.86 2.85 -9.82
C ILE A 55 -0.56 3.78 -8.65
N VAL A 56 -0.43 5.07 -8.96
CA VAL A 56 -0.04 6.12 -8.00
C VAL A 56 -1.28 6.93 -7.64
N TYR A 57 -1.46 7.24 -6.36
CA TYR A 57 -2.58 8.05 -5.90
C TYR A 57 -2.22 8.84 -4.64
N ASP A 58 -2.80 10.03 -4.52
CA ASP A 58 -2.60 10.89 -3.35
C ASP A 58 -3.38 10.33 -2.15
N GLY A 59 -2.81 10.45 -0.95
CA GLY A 59 -3.48 10.10 0.29
C GLY A 59 -4.68 11.00 0.58
N THR A 60 -5.78 10.37 0.97
CA THR A 60 -7.04 11.06 1.30
C THR A 60 -7.35 11.04 2.79
N TYR A 61 -6.65 10.21 3.56
CA TYR A 61 -6.95 10.02 4.97
C TYR A 61 -6.49 11.23 5.78
N ASP A 62 -7.39 11.86 6.53
CA ASP A 62 -7.04 12.93 7.45
C ASP A 62 -7.13 12.39 8.89
N PRO A 63 -6.00 12.25 9.62
CA PRO A 63 -6.02 11.73 10.99
C PRO A 63 -6.84 12.63 11.95
N LEU A 64 -7.10 13.89 11.59
CA LEU A 64 -8.00 14.79 12.33
C LEU A 64 -9.48 14.58 11.97
N ASP A 65 -9.82 14.04 10.80
CA ASP A 65 -11.21 13.66 10.47
C ASP A 65 -11.65 12.41 11.25
N ALA A 66 -10.73 11.47 11.53
CA ALA A 66 -10.99 10.33 12.42
C ALA A 66 -11.25 10.75 13.88
N LEU A 67 -10.80 11.96 14.27
CA LEU A 67 -11.07 12.59 15.56
C LEU A 67 -12.29 13.52 15.52
N ARG A 68 -12.88 13.78 14.35
CA ARG A 68 -14.08 14.62 14.23
C ARG A 68 -15.27 13.81 14.79
N PRO A 69 -15.81 14.18 15.96
CA PRO A 69 -17.02 13.53 16.44
C PRO A 69 -18.14 13.80 15.44
N ALA A 70 -18.97 12.79 15.15
CA ALA A 70 -20.21 13.00 14.43
C ALA A 70 -21.04 14.05 15.20
N MET A 71 -21.08 15.27 14.69
CA MET A 71 -21.80 16.46 15.17
C MET A 71 -22.14 16.48 16.68
N ALA A 72 -21.42 17.28 17.46
CA ALA A 72 -21.88 17.71 18.78
C ALA A 72 -21.76 19.24 18.92
N PRO A 73 -22.67 19.90 19.66
CA PRO A 73 -22.79 21.35 19.68
C PRO A 73 -21.61 22.01 20.39
N ALA A 74 -21.43 23.29 20.07
CA ALA A 74 -20.35 24.16 20.51
C ALA A 74 -20.16 24.21 22.04
N GLN A 75 -18.90 24.24 22.49
CA GLN A 75 -18.48 25.04 23.65
C GLN A 75 -16.97 25.29 23.68
N GLU A 76 -16.62 26.51 24.10
CA GLU A 76 -15.28 27.11 24.23
C GLU A 76 -14.45 26.56 25.40
N GLY A 77 -13.13 26.77 25.34
CA GLY A 77 -12.28 26.84 26.55
C GLY A 77 -10.86 26.33 26.32
N GLY A 78 -9.88 27.23 26.24
CA GLY A 78 -8.46 26.88 26.11
C GLY A 78 -7.76 26.55 27.43
N LEU A 79 -6.53 26.03 27.32
CA LEU A 79 -5.32 26.48 28.04
C LEU A 79 -4.14 25.55 27.73
N THR A 80 -2.99 26.17 27.48
CA THR A 80 -1.64 25.60 27.37
C THR A 80 -1.17 24.98 28.69
N GLU A 81 -0.59 23.78 28.66
CA GLU A 81 0.37 23.31 29.66
C GLU A 81 1.55 22.55 29.05
N GLN A 82 2.73 22.73 29.67
CA GLN A 82 4.03 22.21 29.27
C GLN A 82 4.14 20.69 29.48
N PRO A 83 4.84 19.95 28.61
CA PRO A 83 4.84 18.49 28.67
C PRO A 83 5.91 17.90 29.60
N LYS A 84 5.48 17.05 30.55
CA LYS A 84 6.31 16.20 31.43
C LYS A 84 6.44 14.76 30.91
N SER A 85 6.72 14.55 29.63
CA SER A 85 6.85 13.18 29.08
C SER A 85 8.04 13.02 28.12
N ILE A 86 8.52 11.78 27.98
CA ILE A 86 9.61 11.38 27.07
C ILE A 86 9.33 11.81 25.62
N GLY A 87 8.04 11.90 25.22
CA GLY A 87 7.64 12.42 23.91
C GLY A 87 8.02 13.88 23.67
N ALA A 88 8.10 14.69 24.74
CA ALA A 88 8.53 16.08 24.63
C ALA A 88 10.05 16.25 24.52
N MET A 89 10.82 15.31 25.06
CA MET A 89 12.28 15.27 24.87
C MET A 89 12.62 14.92 23.42
N VAL A 90 11.85 14.01 22.81
CA VAL A 90 11.93 13.69 21.38
C VAL A 90 11.49 14.90 20.54
N ALA A 91 10.37 15.56 20.87
CA ALA A 91 9.93 16.77 20.17
C ALA A 91 10.94 17.94 20.28
N ALA A 92 11.58 18.11 21.44
CA ALA A 92 12.60 19.14 21.66
C ALA A 92 13.90 18.84 20.89
N GLU A 93 14.32 17.58 20.77
CA GLU A 93 15.48 17.26 19.92
C GLU A 93 15.18 17.27 18.43
N LEU A 94 13.96 16.92 18.05
CA LEU A 94 13.46 17.11 16.71
C LEU A 94 13.44 18.60 16.33
N SER A 95 13.14 19.52 17.25
CA SER A 95 13.15 20.96 16.98
C SER A 95 14.54 21.57 16.70
N LYS A 96 15.63 20.82 16.93
CA LYS A 96 17.02 21.27 16.68
C LYS A 96 17.59 20.83 15.33
N LEU A 97 16.82 20.09 14.53
CA LEU A 97 17.22 19.75 13.17
C LEU A 97 17.03 20.97 12.25
N PRO A 98 17.97 21.21 11.31
CA PRO A 98 17.85 22.34 10.38
C PRO A 98 16.56 22.21 9.56
N LEU A 99 15.73 23.26 9.60
CA LEU A 99 14.39 23.37 8.98
C LEU A 99 14.35 23.06 7.47
N SER A 100 15.50 22.99 6.80
CA SER A 100 15.58 22.74 5.37
C SER A 100 15.27 21.31 4.94
N MET A 101 15.17 20.35 5.87
CA MET A 101 15.01 18.92 5.54
C MET A 101 13.66 18.32 5.96
N ARG A 102 12.69 19.13 6.42
CA ARG A 102 11.52 18.61 7.14
C ARG A 102 10.15 18.77 6.48
N GLU A 103 10.02 19.53 5.41
CA GLU A 103 8.69 19.92 4.93
C GLU A 103 8.68 20.05 3.41
N ARG A 104 8.66 18.91 2.72
CA ARG A 104 8.06 18.88 1.38
C ARG A 104 7.04 17.74 1.36
N PRO A 105 5.75 18.06 1.15
CA PRO A 105 4.76 17.01 0.92
C PRO A 105 5.20 16.18 -0.28
N VAL A 106 5.03 14.87 -0.21
CA VAL A 106 5.35 14.00 -1.35
C VAL A 106 4.23 14.18 -2.37
N TYR A 107 4.57 14.59 -3.59
CA TYR A 107 3.58 14.74 -4.64
C TYR A 107 3.49 13.45 -5.47
N SER A 108 2.28 13.09 -5.89
CA SER A 108 2.08 11.97 -6.81
C SER A 108 2.80 12.16 -8.15
N SER A 109 3.08 13.39 -8.57
CA SER A 109 3.92 13.69 -9.74
C SER A 109 5.34 13.17 -9.56
N ASP A 110 5.96 13.44 -8.41
CA ASP A 110 7.36 13.06 -8.17
C ASP A 110 7.51 11.54 -8.09
N VAL A 111 6.52 10.87 -7.50
CA VAL A 111 6.47 9.41 -7.43
C VAL A 111 6.16 8.81 -8.81
N ARG A 112 5.31 9.45 -9.60
CA ARG A 112 5.06 9.04 -10.99
C ARG A 112 6.34 9.09 -11.81
N ASP A 113 7.04 10.22 -11.81
CA ASP A 113 8.28 10.40 -12.56
C ASP A 113 9.32 9.35 -12.14
N LEU A 114 9.42 9.04 -10.84
CA LEU A 114 10.28 7.97 -10.33
C LEU A 114 9.98 6.59 -10.94
N TYR A 115 8.70 6.25 -11.15
CA TYR A 115 8.32 4.95 -11.73
C TYR A 115 8.40 4.94 -13.26
N GLU A 116 8.13 6.07 -13.91
CA GLU A 116 8.35 6.25 -15.35
C GLU A 116 9.84 6.13 -15.69
N ASP A 117 10.73 6.75 -14.90
CA ASP A 117 12.20 6.66 -15.07
C ASP A 117 12.72 5.22 -14.90
N LYS A 118 12.06 4.43 -14.04
CA LYS A 118 12.36 2.99 -13.89
C LYS A 118 11.81 2.13 -15.05
N GLY A 119 11.03 2.71 -15.95
CA GLY A 119 10.44 2.02 -17.11
C GLY A 119 9.16 1.23 -16.80
N ALA A 120 8.46 1.55 -15.70
CA ALA A 120 7.13 1.00 -15.43
C ALA A 120 6.06 1.81 -16.17
N GLY A 121 4.96 1.15 -16.57
CA GLY A 121 3.79 1.89 -17.01
C GLY A 121 3.09 2.52 -15.81
N VAL A 122 2.78 3.81 -15.87
CA VAL A 122 2.24 4.54 -14.71
C VAL A 122 0.82 5.03 -14.96
N ILE A 123 -0.06 4.82 -13.99
CA ILE A 123 -1.41 5.41 -13.94
C ILE A 123 -1.53 6.22 -12.66
N THR A 124 -1.99 7.46 -12.78
CA THR A 124 -2.37 8.28 -11.62
C THR A 124 -3.88 8.20 -11.40
N LEU A 125 -4.31 7.83 -10.20
CA LEU A 125 -5.73 7.82 -9.80
C LEU A 125 -6.02 8.98 -8.86
N ASN A 126 -7.15 9.65 -9.09
CA ASN A 126 -7.67 10.68 -8.18
C ASN A 126 -8.67 10.05 -7.22
N ILE A 127 -8.18 9.45 -6.14
CA ILE A 127 -9.05 8.79 -5.16
C ILE A 127 -9.83 9.77 -4.25
N ALA A 128 -9.54 11.08 -4.32
CA ALA A 128 -10.30 12.10 -3.62
C ALA A 128 -11.67 12.37 -4.27
N ASP A 129 -11.83 12.03 -5.55
CA ASP A 129 -13.07 12.19 -6.31
C ASP A 129 -13.52 10.85 -6.91
N LEU A 130 -14.08 9.99 -6.06
CA LEU A 130 -14.58 8.66 -6.43
C LEU A 130 -15.66 8.70 -7.52
N SER A 131 -16.38 9.82 -7.67
CA SER A 131 -17.48 9.95 -8.64
C SER A 131 -17.03 9.73 -10.08
N ARG A 132 -15.75 10.02 -10.37
CA ARG A 132 -15.11 9.81 -11.68
C ARG A 132 -15.04 8.34 -12.08
N TYR A 133 -15.07 7.45 -11.10
CA TYR A 133 -14.90 6.02 -11.29
C TYR A 133 -16.18 5.23 -10.99
N THR A 134 -17.28 5.89 -10.62
CA THR A 134 -18.58 5.23 -10.41
C THR A 134 -19.06 4.55 -11.70
N THR A 135 -18.73 5.12 -12.86
CA THR A 135 -18.86 4.44 -14.14
C THR A 135 -17.58 3.63 -14.41
N PRO A 136 -17.67 2.30 -14.65
CA PRO A 136 -16.51 1.47 -14.95
C PRO A 136 -15.69 2.06 -16.09
N THR A 137 -14.42 2.35 -15.83
CA THR A 137 -13.53 3.05 -16.76
C THR A 137 -12.27 2.23 -16.98
N VAL A 138 -11.80 2.16 -18.23
CA VAL A 138 -10.53 1.50 -18.56
C VAL A 138 -9.47 2.56 -18.83
N LEU A 139 -8.39 2.50 -18.07
CA LEU A 139 -7.24 3.38 -18.17
C LEU A 139 -6.08 2.62 -18.83
N ASN A 140 -5.33 3.29 -19.70
CA ASN A 140 -4.17 2.69 -20.36
C ASN A 140 -2.90 3.05 -19.58
N ALA A 141 -2.12 2.05 -19.17
CA ALA A 141 -0.74 2.18 -18.72
C ALA A 141 0.16 1.57 -19.79
N ASP A 142 0.66 2.41 -20.70
CA ASP A 142 1.43 1.99 -21.88
C ASP A 142 0.73 0.86 -22.67
N ASP A 143 1.27 -0.36 -22.60
CA ASP A 143 0.78 -1.55 -23.31
C ASP A 143 -0.35 -2.29 -22.58
N ARG A 144 -0.73 -1.83 -21.38
CA ARG A 144 -1.67 -2.52 -20.50
C ARG A 144 -2.90 -1.69 -20.22
N LYS A 145 -4.05 -2.36 -20.11
CA LYS A 145 -5.35 -1.75 -19.82
C LYS A 145 -5.81 -2.14 -18.42
N ILE A 146 -6.02 -1.16 -17.56
CA ILE A 146 -6.50 -1.36 -16.18
C ILE A 146 -7.93 -0.85 -16.07
N GLY A 147 -8.85 -1.73 -15.70
CA GLY A 147 -10.22 -1.39 -15.38
C GLY A 147 -10.31 -0.89 -13.94
N VAL A 148 -10.84 0.32 -13.77
CA VAL A 148 -11.04 0.96 -12.47
C VAL A 148 -12.54 1.20 -12.28
N VAL A 149 -13.04 0.85 -11.09
CA VAL A 149 -14.43 1.09 -10.70
C VAL A 149 -14.49 1.54 -9.24
N ALA A 150 -15.28 2.56 -8.95
CA ALA A 150 -15.61 2.97 -7.60
C ALA A 150 -17.01 2.47 -7.20
N ILE A 151 -17.10 1.93 -5.99
CA ILE A 151 -18.35 1.39 -5.43
C ILE A 151 -18.53 1.98 -4.03
N ASP A 152 -19.51 2.85 -3.88
CA ASP A 152 -19.89 3.50 -2.62
C ASP A 152 -21.12 2.86 -1.95
N TYR A 153 -21.76 1.89 -2.60
CA TYR A 153 -22.91 1.15 -2.12
C TYR A 153 -22.58 -0.33 -1.86
N TYR A 154 -23.46 -1.05 -1.16
CA TYR A 154 -23.30 -2.50 -1.00
C TYR A 154 -23.55 -3.25 -2.33
N ALA A 155 -22.48 -3.74 -2.94
CA ALA A 155 -22.51 -4.51 -4.16
C ALA A 155 -22.53 -6.02 -3.89
N THR A 156 -23.57 -6.68 -4.35
CA THR A 156 -23.72 -8.15 -4.28
C THR A 156 -22.75 -8.87 -5.21
N LYS A 157 -22.46 -10.15 -4.94
CA LYS A 157 -21.58 -10.98 -5.80
C LYS A 157 -21.99 -10.95 -7.28
N LYS A 158 -23.30 -10.94 -7.58
CA LYS A 158 -23.84 -10.88 -8.94
C LYS A 158 -23.57 -9.52 -9.62
N GLN A 159 -23.72 -8.42 -8.88
CA GLN A 159 -23.42 -7.08 -9.40
C GLN A 159 -21.92 -6.93 -9.67
N LEU A 160 -21.06 -7.41 -8.76
CA LEU A 160 -19.62 -7.39 -8.92
C LEU A 160 -19.17 -8.21 -10.14
N GLN A 161 -19.76 -9.38 -10.36
CA GLN A 161 -19.50 -10.17 -11.57
C GLN A 161 -19.89 -9.42 -12.85
N LYS A 162 -21.02 -8.71 -12.86
CA LYS A 162 -21.46 -7.90 -14.01
C LYS A 162 -20.47 -6.75 -14.29
N LEU A 163 -20.09 -5.99 -13.27
CA LEU A 163 -19.13 -4.88 -13.39
C LEU A 163 -17.76 -5.37 -13.90
N ARG A 164 -17.30 -6.52 -13.39
CA ARG A 164 -16.08 -7.15 -13.87
C ARG A 164 -16.19 -7.53 -15.35
N GLN A 165 -17.31 -8.13 -15.75
CA GLN A 165 -17.51 -8.53 -17.14
C GLN A 165 -17.54 -7.30 -18.07
N GLU A 166 -18.20 -6.22 -17.66
CA GLU A 166 -18.20 -4.95 -18.40
C GLU A 166 -16.78 -4.39 -18.60
N LEU A 167 -15.92 -4.45 -17.57
CA LEU A 167 -14.51 -4.02 -17.68
C LEU A 167 -13.68 -4.95 -18.56
N LEU A 168 -13.88 -6.27 -18.45
CA LEU A 168 -13.19 -7.26 -19.28
C LEU A 168 -13.60 -7.14 -20.76
N ASP A 169 -14.89 -6.93 -21.04
CA ASP A 169 -15.42 -6.71 -22.38
C ASP A 169 -14.91 -5.39 -22.98
N ALA A 170 -14.67 -4.37 -22.14
CA ALA A 170 -13.98 -3.13 -22.52
C ALA A 170 -12.46 -3.31 -22.74
N GLY A 171 -11.92 -4.51 -22.53
CA GLY A 171 -10.54 -4.89 -22.79
C GLY A 171 -9.59 -4.66 -21.62
N ALA A 172 -10.10 -4.50 -20.39
CA ALA A 172 -9.27 -4.45 -19.20
C ALA A 172 -8.57 -5.80 -18.97
N GLN A 173 -7.26 -5.75 -18.72
CA GLN A 173 -6.42 -6.92 -18.41
C GLN A 173 -6.23 -7.10 -16.89
N SER A 174 -6.37 -6.01 -16.13
CA SER A 174 -6.27 -5.97 -14.68
C SER A 174 -7.42 -5.11 -14.14
N LEU A 175 -7.94 -5.46 -12.97
CA LEU A 175 -9.11 -4.84 -12.35
C LEU A 175 -8.77 -4.30 -10.96
N VAL A 176 -9.07 -3.04 -10.74
CA VAL A 176 -8.87 -2.33 -9.46
C VAL A 176 -10.19 -1.73 -9.01
N CYS A 177 -10.53 -1.98 -7.75
CA CYS A 177 -11.75 -1.47 -7.14
C CYS A 177 -11.41 -0.38 -6.13
N LEU A 178 -12.15 0.73 -6.16
CA LEU A 178 -12.09 1.81 -5.16
C LEU A 178 -13.35 1.73 -4.30
N VAL A 179 -13.19 1.70 -2.99
CA VAL A 179 -14.32 1.66 -2.05
C VAL A 179 -14.06 2.59 -0.88
N PRO A 180 -15.08 3.23 -0.29
CA PRO A 180 -14.90 3.95 0.95
C PRO A 180 -14.57 2.98 2.09
N ARG A 181 -15.24 1.81 2.13
CA ARG A 181 -15.09 0.79 3.16
C ARG A 181 -15.23 -0.61 2.55
N LEU A 182 -14.56 -1.60 3.14
CA LEU A 182 -14.65 -3.00 2.66
C LEU A 182 -16.06 -3.58 2.72
N SER A 183 -16.89 -3.11 3.64
CA SER A 183 -18.29 -3.55 3.78
C SER A 183 -19.17 -3.21 2.57
N CYS A 184 -18.71 -2.36 1.65
CA CYS A 184 -19.37 -2.14 0.36
C CYS A 184 -19.32 -3.37 -0.56
N LEU A 185 -18.43 -4.33 -0.32
CA LEU A 185 -18.24 -5.48 -1.20
C LEU A 185 -18.69 -6.78 -0.54
N ALA A 186 -19.58 -7.53 -1.21
CA ALA A 186 -19.93 -8.88 -0.79
C ALA A 186 -18.79 -9.90 -0.98
N THR A 187 -17.82 -9.60 -1.84
CA THR A 187 -16.56 -10.34 -2.02
C THR A 187 -15.54 -9.44 -2.72
N THR A 188 -14.26 -9.67 -2.49
CA THR A 188 -13.15 -9.03 -3.21
C THR A 188 -12.64 -9.87 -4.39
N ASP A 189 -13.21 -11.06 -4.62
CA ASP A 189 -12.73 -12.02 -5.60
C ASP A 189 -12.71 -11.48 -7.04
N GLY A 190 -11.56 -11.66 -7.70
CA GLY A 190 -11.33 -11.32 -9.10
C GLY A 190 -10.96 -9.86 -9.36
N PHE A 191 -10.81 -9.07 -8.30
CA PHE A 191 -10.03 -7.83 -8.36
C PHE A 191 -8.58 -8.12 -7.96
N GLN A 192 -7.61 -7.47 -8.62
CA GLN A 192 -6.21 -7.58 -8.21
C GLN A 192 -5.94 -6.73 -6.97
N ALA A 193 -6.47 -5.50 -6.95
CA ALA A 193 -6.33 -4.59 -5.83
C ALA A 193 -7.66 -3.93 -5.46
N VAL A 194 -7.86 -3.72 -4.16
CA VAL A 194 -8.98 -2.96 -3.61
C VAL A 194 -8.39 -1.82 -2.77
N ILE A 195 -8.61 -0.58 -3.21
CA ILE A 195 -8.15 0.61 -2.50
C ILE A 195 -9.31 1.13 -1.66
N VAL A 196 -9.09 1.19 -0.35
CA VAL A 196 -10.06 1.64 0.64
C VAL A 196 -9.76 3.09 1.02
N THR A 197 -10.67 4.02 0.74
CA THR A 197 -10.38 5.46 0.82
C THR A 197 -10.75 6.12 2.14
N ASP A 198 -11.71 5.55 2.90
CA ASP A 198 -12.29 6.16 4.11
C ASP A 198 -12.72 5.09 5.13
N ASP A 199 -11.76 4.31 5.60
CA ASP A 199 -11.96 3.36 6.70
C ASP A 199 -11.27 3.85 7.97
N SER A 200 -12.08 4.45 8.87
CA SER A 200 -11.63 5.01 10.14
C SER A 200 -11.07 3.96 11.12
N GLN A 201 -11.21 2.67 10.83
CA GLN A 201 -10.74 1.57 11.70
C GLN A 201 -9.45 0.93 11.19
N ALA A 202 -8.92 1.37 10.05
CA ALA A 202 -7.76 0.76 9.41
C ALA A 202 -6.46 1.56 9.66
N GLU A 203 -5.33 0.85 9.67
CA GLU A 203 -4.01 1.48 9.66
C GLU A 203 -3.70 2.03 8.26
N PRO A 204 -3.51 3.35 8.08
CA PRO A 204 -3.26 3.96 6.77
C PRO A 204 -2.01 3.36 6.10
N GLY A 205 -2.09 3.11 4.79
CA GLY A 205 -0.94 2.62 4.02
C GLY A 205 -0.60 1.13 4.20
N ARG A 206 -1.29 0.42 5.09
CA ARG A 206 -1.12 -1.03 5.22
C ARG A 206 -1.80 -1.76 4.06
N GLY A 207 -1.05 -2.64 3.42
CA GLY A 207 -1.59 -3.61 2.47
C GLY A 207 -1.85 -4.94 3.17
N GLU A 208 -3.07 -5.47 3.12
CA GLU A 208 -3.38 -6.82 3.61
C GLU A 208 -3.65 -7.74 2.42
N GLY A 209 -2.81 -8.76 2.26
CA GLY A 209 -3.03 -9.82 1.29
C GLY A 209 -4.00 -10.85 1.86
N THR A 210 -5.29 -10.64 1.67
CA THR A 210 -6.32 -11.67 1.94
C THR A 210 -6.46 -12.62 0.74
N GLU A 211 -6.93 -13.85 0.97
CA GLU A 211 -7.35 -14.74 -0.13
C GLU A 211 -8.40 -14.02 -0.99
N GLY A 212 -8.02 -13.62 -2.20
CA GLY A 212 -8.89 -12.89 -3.13
C GLY A 212 -8.18 -11.72 -3.81
N ALA A 213 -8.04 -10.60 -3.10
CA ALA A 213 -7.45 -9.36 -3.61
C ALA A 213 -6.48 -8.73 -2.59
N HIS A 214 -5.57 -7.89 -3.09
CA HIS A 214 -4.70 -7.08 -2.25
C HIS A 214 -5.42 -5.83 -1.81
N ILE A 215 -5.73 -5.76 -0.52
CA ILE A 215 -6.45 -4.64 0.08
C ILE A 215 -5.43 -3.60 0.49
N VAL A 216 -5.63 -2.34 0.12
CA VAL A 216 -4.75 -1.23 0.50
C VAL A 216 -5.58 -0.08 1.03
N TYR A 217 -5.23 0.40 2.22
CA TYR A 217 -5.87 1.58 2.78
C TYR A 217 -5.16 2.84 2.32
N ALA A 218 -5.94 3.85 1.91
CA ALA A 218 -5.41 5.12 1.46
C ALA A 218 -4.52 5.73 2.56
N PRO A 219 -3.33 6.24 2.20
CA PRO A 219 -2.44 6.86 3.17
C PRO A 219 -2.95 8.23 3.61
N GLU A 220 -2.27 8.80 4.61
CA GLU A 220 -2.54 10.15 5.11
C GLU A 220 -2.42 11.21 4.00
N ARG A 221 -3.17 12.30 4.14
CA ARG A 221 -2.96 13.52 3.34
C ARG A 221 -1.48 13.89 3.38
N GLU A 222 -0.93 14.29 2.25
CA GLU A 222 0.51 14.60 2.04
C GLU A 222 1.44 13.39 1.89
N ALA A 223 0.92 12.16 2.00
CA ALA A 223 1.59 10.94 1.57
C ALA A 223 1.01 10.42 0.25
N VAL A 224 1.80 9.63 -0.46
CA VAL A 224 1.43 9.03 -1.76
C VAL A 224 1.41 7.52 -1.64
N GLY A 225 0.28 6.94 -2.04
CA GLY A 225 0.09 5.50 -2.13
C GLY A 225 0.48 5.00 -3.51
N VAL A 226 1.15 3.86 -3.56
CA VAL A 226 1.51 3.17 -4.80
C VAL A 226 1.07 1.73 -4.71
N VAL A 227 0.32 1.27 -5.71
CA VAL A 227 0.04 -0.14 -5.94
C VAL A 227 0.81 -0.57 -7.19
N LEU A 228 1.72 -1.52 -7.02
CA LEU A 228 2.50 -2.12 -8.08
C LEU A 228 1.85 -3.43 -8.51
N LEU A 229 1.58 -3.56 -9.80
CA LEU A 229 1.15 -4.80 -10.42
C LEU A 229 2.32 -5.36 -11.24
N THR A 230 2.76 -6.57 -10.94
CA THR A 230 3.78 -7.27 -11.74
C THR A 230 3.22 -7.66 -13.11
N SER A 231 4.08 -8.16 -14.00
CA SER A 231 3.68 -8.73 -15.30
C SER A 231 2.69 -9.90 -15.15
N LEU A 232 2.69 -10.57 -14.00
CA LEU A 232 1.76 -11.66 -13.66
C LEU A 232 0.53 -11.19 -12.89
N ASN A 233 0.23 -9.88 -12.91
CA ASN A 233 -0.90 -9.29 -12.19
C ASN A 233 -0.83 -9.47 -10.67
N VAL A 234 0.37 -9.66 -10.11
CA VAL A 234 0.49 -9.80 -8.66
C VAL A 234 0.64 -8.41 -8.05
N PRO A 235 -0.26 -8.03 -7.14
CA PRO A 235 -0.22 -6.73 -6.47
C PRO A 235 0.80 -6.68 -5.33
N SER A 236 1.40 -5.51 -5.16
CA SER A 236 2.16 -5.08 -3.99
C SER A 236 1.84 -3.61 -3.72
N SER A 237 2.04 -3.12 -2.51
CA SER A 237 1.80 -1.71 -2.19
C SER A 237 2.93 -1.08 -1.38
N LYS A 238 3.12 0.21 -1.59
CA LYS A 238 4.11 1.03 -0.90
C LYS A 238 3.55 2.43 -0.66
N VAL A 239 3.99 3.07 0.42
CA VAL A 239 3.65 4.45 0.74
C VAL A 239 4.92 5.28 0.79
N TYR A 240 4.88 6.46 0.16
CA TYR A 240 5.90 7.48 0.25
C TYR A 240 5.36 8.64 1.08
N ALA A 241 6.06 8.99 2.16
CA ALA A 241 5.71 10.08 3.06
C ALA A 241 6.95 10.95 3.35
N ALA A 242 6.74 12.19 3.77
CA ALA A 242 7.81 13.07 4.23
C ALA A 242 8.49 12.48 5.49
N LEU A 243 9.81 12.64 5.60
CA LEU A 243 10.66 12.12 6.68
C LEU A 243 10.66 13.00 7.94
#